data_AF-A0A7W0YX07-F1
#
_entry.id   AF-A0A7W0YX07-F1
#
_cell.length_a   1.000
_cell.length_b   1.000
_cell.length_c   1.000
_cell.angle_alpha   90.00
_cell.angle_beta   90.00
_cell.angle_gamma   90.00
#
_symmetry.space_group_name_H-M   'P 1'
#
loop_
_entity.id
_entity.type
_entity.pdbx_description
1 polymer ?
#
loop_
_entity_poly.entity_id
_entity_poly.type
_entity_poly.pdbx_seq_one_letter_code
_entity_poly.pdbx_strand_id
1 'polypeptide(L)'
;MTDGPLIVQSDKTLLLEVDHPDASACRAAIAPFAELERSPEHVHTYRVTPLALWNARAAGHDAEQVVDALVRYSRYAVPHALLVDVAETMARYGRLTLATDPVHGLTLTSNDPAVLAEIRRNKKISPMLGAEVDESTVIVHASERGRLKQVLLKVGWPAEDLAGYVDGQAHDIELNQDGWTLRDYQRESVENFWAGGSGVVVLPCGAGKTLVGAAAMAEANATTLILVTNTVAGRQWKRELIARTSLTEEEIGEYSG
;
A
#
# COMPACT_ATOMS: atom_id res chain seq x y z
N MET A 1 9.32 30.44 -18.91
CA MET A 1 9.50 30.09 -17.49
C MET A 1 8.13 30.15 -16.86
N THR A 2 7.67 29.02 -16.35
CA THR A 2 6.40 28.91 -15.61
C THR A 2 6.63 29.45 -14.20
N ASP A 3 5.72 30.29 -13.71
CA ASP A 3 5.74 30.76 -12.32
C ASP A 3 5.09 29.70 -11.42
N GLY A 4 5.74 28.53 -11.35
CA GLY A 4 5.24 27.37 -10.64
C GLY A 4 5.70 27.34 -9.16
N PRO A 5 4.92 26.71 -8.27
CA PRO A 5 5.28 26.58 -6.84
C PRO A 5 6.33 25.49 -6.55
N LEU A 6 6.67 24.66 -7.55
CA LEU A 6 7.49 23.46 -7.36
C LEU A 6 8.90 23.64 -7.94
N ILE A 7 9.92 23.19 -7.21
CA ILE A 7 11.27 23.01 -7.76
C ILE A 7 11.54 21.51 -7.82
N VAL A 8 11.75 21.00 -9.02
CA VAL A 8 12.01 19.58 -9.28
C VAL A 8 13.52 19.36 -9.45
N GLN A 9 14.12 18.59 -8.55
CA GLN A 9 15.54 18.29 -8.57
C GLN A 9 15.83 16.96 -9.29
N SER A 10 17.02 16.83 -9.87
CA SER A 10 17.44 15.61 -10.59
C SER A 10 17.54 14.36 -9.70
N ASP A 11 17.67 14.54 -8.39
CA ASP A 11 17.74 13.46 -7.39
C ASP A 11 16.36 13.01 -6.89
N LYS A 12 15.28 13.40 -7.59
CA LYS A 12 13.88 13.08 -7.25
C LYS A 12 13.32 13.84 -6.04
N THR A 13 14.04 14.84 -5.54
CA THR A 13 13.51 15.76 -4.52
C THR A 13 12.59 16.79 -5.17
N LEU A 14 11.44 17.05 -4.54
CA LEU A 14 10.52 18.12 -4.92
C LEU A 14 10.44 19.13 -3.76
N LEU A 15 10.69 20.40 -4.05
CA LEU A 15 10.57 21.49 -3.08
C LEU A 15 9.34 22.32 -3.43
N LEU A 16 8.32 22.28 -2.56
CA LEU A 16 7.06 22.98 -2.74
C LEU A 16 7.04 24.23 -1.87
N GLU A 17 6.96 25.40 -2.49
CA GLU A 17 6.75 26.66 -1.76
C GLU A 17 5.30 26.75 -1.28
N VAL A 18 5.13 26.93 0.04
CA VAL A 18 3.82 26.88 0.71
C VAL A 18 3.01 28.16 0.48
N ASP A 19 3.69 29.29 0.40
CA ASP A 19 3.07 30.63 0.27
C ASP A 19 2.63 30.96 -1.17
N HIS A 20 2.95 30.11 -2.14
CA HIS A 20 2.56 30.32 -3.54
C HIS A 20 1.04 30.08 -3.73
N PRO A 21 0.33 30.89 -4.54
CA PRO A 21 -1.12 30.73 -4.75
C PRO A 21 -1.55 29.32 -5.19
N ASP A 22 -0.76 28.68 -6.06
CA ASP A 22 -1.01 27.32 -6.56
C ASP A 22 -0.50 26.19 -5.64
N ALA A 23 0.04 26.49 -4.46
CA ALA A 23 0.67 25.49 -3.59
C ALA A 23 -0.28 24.34 -3.21
N SER A 24 -1.55 24.66 -2.93
CA SER A 24 -2.56 23.65 -2.58
C SER A 24 -2.88 22.73 -3.77
N ALA A 25 -3.00 23.29 -4.98
CA ALA A 25 -3.27 22.53 -6.18
C ALA A 25 -2.07 21.65 -6.57
N CYS A 26 -0.85 22.19 -6.48
CA CYS A 26 0.38 21.44 -6.68
C CYS A 26 0.52 20.29 -5.67
N ARG A 27 0.21 20.54 -4.38
CA ARG A 27 0.24 19.51 -3.34
C ARG A 27 -0.69 18.35 -3.66
N ALA A 28 -1.93 18.65 -4.07
CA ALA A 28 -2.89 17.63 -4.48
C ALA A 28 -2.41 16.85 -5.72
N ALA A 29 -1.78 17.53 -6.68
CA ALA A 29 -1.30 16.91 -7.91
C ALA A 29 -0.11 15.95 -7.69
N ILE A 30 0.79 16.24 -6.74
CA ILE A 30 1.96 15.38 -6.47
C ILE A 30 1.69 14.30 -5.41
N ALA A 31 0.64 14.46 -4.59
CA ALA A 31 0.32 13.54 -3.50
C ALA A 31 0.20 12.06 -3.91
N PRO A 32 -0.30 11.68 -5.10
CA PRO A 32 -0.39 10.28 -5.50
C PRO A 32 0.96 9.58 -5.67
N PHE A 33 2.03 10.32 -5.99
CA PHE A 33 3.31 9.74 -6.41
C PHE A 33 4.55 10.31 -5.68
N ALA A 34 4.36 11.21 -4.72
CA ALA A 34 5.44 11.80 -3.95
C ALA A 34 5.16 11.71 -2.44
N GLU A 35 6.17 11.28 -1.68
CA GLU A 35 6.10 11.13 -0.23
C GLU A 35 6.61 12.40 0.46
N LEU A 36 5.91 12.88 1.49
CA LEU A 36 6.35 14.02 2.28
C LEU A 36 7.53 13.62 3.19
N GLU A 37 8.70 14.23 3.01
CA GLU A 37 9.87 14.03 3.88
C GLU A 37 9.89 15.06 5.02
N ARG A 38 9.61 16.33 4.72
CA ARG A 38 9.69 17.45 5.68
C ARG A 38 8.66 18.53 5.37
N SER A 39 8.08 19.14 6.40
CA SER A 39 7.10 20.23 6.27
C SER A 39 7.42 21.42 7.20
N PRO A 40 8.54 22.14 6.97
CA PRO A 40 8.80 23.42 7.61
C PRO A 40 7.90 24.52 7.03
N GLU A 41 7.87 25.69 7.67
CA GLU A 41 6.91 26.78 7.43
C GLU A 41 6.77 27.22 5.96
N HIS A 42 7.88 27.43 5.25
CA HIS A 42 7.85 28.04 3.91
C HIS A 42 8.01 27.05 2.76
N VAL A 43 8.71 25.93 2.95
CA VAL A 43 9.07 25.01 1.86
C VAL A 43 8.93 23.57 2.31
N HIS A 44 7.94 22.87 1.78
CA HIS A 44 7.79 21.43 2.02
C HIS A 44 8.72 20.63 1.09
N THR A 45 9.33 19.58 1.62
CA THR A 45 10.19 18.66 0.87
C THR A 45 9.46 17.34 0.67
N TYR A 46 9.29 16.95 -0.60
CA TYR A 46 8.76 15.65 -1.00
C TYR A 46 9.82 14.85 -1.76
N ARG A 47 9.64 13.54 -1.84
CA ARG A 47 10.49 12.61 -2.59
C ARG A 47 9.65 11.76 -3.51
N VAL A 48 10.05 11.66 -4.77
CA VAL A 48 9.53 10.64 -5.68
C VAL A 48 10.33 9.35 -5.48
N THR A 49 9.65 8.29 -5.05
CA THR A 49 10.23 6.96 -4.86
C THR A 49 9.68 5.99 -5.91
N PRO A 50 10.41 4.91 -6.27
CA PRO A 50 9.85 3.87 -7.14
C PRO A 50 8.55 3.27 -6.59
N LEU A 51 8.49 3.07 -5.27
CA LEU A 51 7.29 2.55 -4.60
C LEU A 51 6.10 3.49 -4.76
N ALA A 52 6.29 4.80 -4.55
CA ALA A 52 5.22 5.78 -4.73
C ALA A 52 4.73 5.83 -6.18
N LEU A 53 5.63 5.76 -7.16
CA LEU A 53 5.28 5.70 -8.58
C LEU A 53 4.47 4.44 -8.94
N TRP A 54 4.86 3.28 -8.41
CA TRP A 54 4.12 2.03 -8.64
C TRP A 54 2.77 2.02 -7.91
N ASN A 55 2.69 2.60 -6.70
CA ASN A 55 1.43 2.77 -5.99
C ASN A 55 0.48 3.71 -6.75
N ALA A 56 1.00 4.81 -7.29
CA ALA A 56 0.23 5.71 -8.17
C ALA A 56 -0.32 4.94 -9.38
N ARG A 57 0.53 4.10 -9.99
CA ARG A 57 0.12 3.26 -11.13
C ARG A 57 -0.96 2.25 -10.78
N ALA A 58 -0.83 1.58 -9.63
CA ALA A 58 -1.84 0.67 -9.09
C ALA A 58 -3.18 1.38 -8.80
N ALA A 59 -3.11 2.65 -8.38
CA ALA A 59 -4.28 3.50 -8.15
C ALA A 59 -4.89 4.11 -9.44
N GLY A 60 -4.37 3.75 -10.61
CA GLY A 60 -4.92 4.17 -11.90
C GLY A 60 -4.27 5.42 -12.51
N HIS A 61 -3.22 5.97 -11.90
CA HIS A 61 -2.47 7.07 -12.50
C HIS A 61 -1.51 6.56 -13.58
N ASP A 62 -1.45 7.24 -14.72
CA ASP A 62 -0.47 6.93 -15.76
C ASP A 62 0.78 7.83 -15.66
N ALA A 63 1.82 7.48 -16.42
CA ALA A 63 3.06 8.24 -16.42
C ALA A 63 2.91 9.64 -17.02
N GLU A 64 1.96 9.82 -17.95
CA GLU A 64 1.71 11.12 -18.59
C GLU A 64 1.17 12.12 -17.56
N GLN A 65 0.22 11.71 -16.74
CA GLN A 65 -0.32 12.52 -15.64
C GLN A 65 0.75 12.93 -14.64
N VAL A 66 1.66 12.02 -14.27
CA VAL A 66 2.77 12.32 -13.34
C VAL A 66 3.74 13.31 -13.97
N VAL A 67 4.15 13.08 -15.22
CA VAL A 67 5.05 13.97 -15.97
C VAL A 67 4.42 15.36 -16.15
N ASP A 68 3.14 15.41 -16.53
CA ASP A 68 2.36 16.64 -16.68
C ASP A 68 2.29 17.41 -15.36
N ALA A 69 2.03 16.76 -14.22
CA ALA A 69 2.04 17.40 -12.91
C ALA A 69 3.41 18.02 -12.59
N LEU A 70 4.51 17.29 -12.83
CA LEU A 70 5.87 17.79 -12.61
C LEU A 70 6.18 19.00 -13.51
N VAL A 71 5.83 18.92 -14.80
CA VAL A 71 6.13 19.99 -15.77
C VAL A 71 5.25 21.22 -15.52
N ARG A 72 3.95 21.03 -15.29
CA ARG A 72 2.97 22.11 -15.09
C ARG A 72 3.32 23.00 -13.90
N TYR A 73 3.66 22.38 -12.77
CA TYR A 73 3.89 23.12 -11.52
C TYR A 73 5.35 23.49 -11.28
N SER A 74 6.29 23.03 -12.12
CA SER A 74 7.70 23.35 -11.93
C SER A 74 8.02 24.81 -12.31
N ARG A 75 8.73 25.51 -11.42
CA ARG A 75 9.30 26.84 -11.66
C ARG A 75 10.39 26.82 -12.74
N TYR A 76 11.18 25.76 -12.74
CA TYR A 76 12.31 25.58 -13.65
C TYR A 76 12.04 24.43 -14.62
N ALA A 77 12.79 24.37 -15.72
CA ALA A 77 12.68 23.24 -16.63
C ALA A 77 13.02 21.94 -15.88
N VAL A 78 12.12 20.95 -15.95
CA VAL A 78 12.34 19.64 -15.33
C VAL A 78 13.41 18.89 -16.14
N PRO A 79 14.43 18.29 -15.50
CA PRO A 79 15.43 17.51 -16.21
C PRO A 79 14.80 16.38 -17.03
N HIS A 80 15.08 16.33 -18.34
CA HIS A 80 14.49 15.31 -19.22
C HIS A 80 14.80 13.88 -18.76
N ALA A 81 16.02 13.62 -18.28
CA ALA A 81 16.41 12.33 -17.74
C ALA A 81 15.53 11.87 -16.57
N LEU A 82 15.04 12.79 -15.73
CA LEU A 82 14.10 12.47 -14.65
C LEU A 82 12.73 12.07 -15.20
N LEU A 83 12.23 12.79 -16.22
CA LEU A 83 10.94 12.47 -16.83
C LEU A 83 10.95 11.07 -17.48
N VAL A 84 12.06 10.73 -18.16
CA VAL A 84 12.26 9.40 -18.74
C VAL A 84 12.31 8.34 -17.64
N ASP A 85 13.09 8.56 -16.58
CA ASP A 85 13.19 7.62 -15.45
C ASP A 85 11.85 7.37 -14.75
N VAL A 86 11.02 8.41 -14.57
CA VAL A 86 9.65 8.30 -14.03
C VAL A 86 8.79 7.39 -14.92
N ALA A 87 8.77 7.66 -16.23
CA ALA A 87 7.98 6.89 -17.17
C ALA A 87 8.44 5.42 -17.25
N GLU A 88 9.75 5.18 -17.34
CA GLU A 88 10.32 3.83 -17.36
C GLU A 88 10.04 3.08 -16.06
N THR A 89 10.13 3.75 -14.90
CA THR A 89 9.83 3.13 -13.60
C THR A 89 8.38 2.70 -13.54
N MET A 90 7.43 3.59 -13.89
CA MET A 90 6.00 3.27 -13.87
C MET A 90 5.63 2.15 -14.86
N ALA A 91 6.31 2.07 -16.02
CA ALA A 91 6.10 1.03 -17.03
C ALA A 91 6.53 -0.38 -16.60
N ARG A 92 7.15 -0.54 -15.41
CA ARG A 92 7.47 -1.86 -14.84
C ARG A 92 6.31 -2.47 -14.07
N TYR A 93 5.38 -1.65 -13.58
CA TYR A 93 4.18 -2.15 -12.91
C TYR A 93 3.27 -2.88 -13.91
N GLY A 94 2.68 -4.00 -13.49
CA GLY A 94 1.84 -4.84 -14.33
C GLY A 94 2.61 -5.73 -15.31
N ARG A 95 3.95 -5.73 -15.30
CA ARG A 95 4.74 -6.72 -16.06
C ARG A 95 4.78 -8.08 -15.39
N LEU A 96 4.73 -8.09 -14.07
CA LEU A 96 4.67 -9.30 -13.26
C LEU A 96 3.35 -9.34 -12.51
N THR A 97 2.69 -10.49 -12.55
CA THR A 97 1.42 -10.72 -11.88
C THR A 97 1.51 -11.99 -11.04
N LEU A 98 1.19 -11.88 -9.76
CA LEU A 98 0.93 -13.01 -8.88
C LEU A 98 -0.55 -13.34 -8.92
N ALA A 99 -0.91 -14.58 -9.22
CA ALA A 99 -2.30 -15.01 -9.25
C ALA A 99 -2.43 -16.45 -8.74
N THR A 100 -3.65 -16.81 -8.34
CA THR A 100 -3.99 -18.19 -8.01
C THR A 100 -4.45 -18.88 -9.29
N ASP A 101 -3.73 -19.91 -9.70
CA ASP A 101 -4.04 -20.80 -10.81
C ASP A 101 -4.76 -22.06 -10.30
N PRO A 102 -5.86 -22.51 -10.94
CA PRO A 102 -6.63 -23.68 -10.51
C PRO A 102 -5.86 -25.00 -10.50
N VAL A 103 -4.80 -25.13 -11.31
CA VAL A 103 -4.01 -26.36 -11.48
C VAL A 103 -2.69 -26.26 -10.74
N HIS A 104 -2.05 -25.09 -10.79
CA HIS A 104 -0.68 -24.88 -10.34
C HIS A 104 -0.57 -24.16 -8.99
N GLY A 105 -1.69 -23.72 -8.41
CA GLY A 105 -1.69 -22.96 -7.16
C GLY A 105 -1.18 -21.54 -7.39
N LEU A 106 -0.32 -21.01 -6.51
CA LEU A 106 0.20 -19.66 -6.68
C LEU A 106 1.22 -19.61 -7.85
N THR A 107 1.01 -18.73 -8.82
CA THR A 107 1.90 -18.53 -9.97
C THR A 107 2.37 -17.09 -10.07
N LEU A 108 3.55 -16.90 -10.66
CA LEU A 108 4.07 -15.63 -11.13
C LEU A 108 4.09 -15.65 -12.65
N THR A 109 3.30 -14.79 -13.27
CA THR A 109 3.20 -14.65 -14.73
C THR A 109 3.82 -13.33 -15.17
N SER A 110 4.41 -13.31 -16.37
CA SER A 110 4.95 -12.11 -17.00
C SER A 110 4.42 -11.93 -18.42
N ASN A 111 4.04 -10.71 -18.79
CA ASN A 111 3.79 -10.36 -20.20
C ASN A 111 5.08 -10.11 -21.01
N ASP A 112 6.23 -10.17 -20.32
CA ASP A 112 7.56 -10.03 -20.89
C ASP A 112 8.41 -11.25 -20.47
N PRO A 113 8.57 -12.28 -21.33
CA PRO A 113 9.33 -13.49 -21.00
C PRO A 113 10.79 -13.22 -20.61
N ALA A 114 11.39 -12.15 -21.15
CA ALA A 114 12.77 -11.79 -20.82
C ALA A 114 12.89 -11.34 -19.36
N VAL A 115 11.91 -10.58 -18.86
CA VAL A 115 11.80 -10.20 -17.45
C VAL A 115 11.68 -11.44 -16.58
N LEU A 116 10.79 -12.39 -16.91
CA LEU A 116 10.66 -13.60 -16.10
C LEU A 116 11.94 -14.43 -16.08
N ALA A 117 12.63 -14.54 -17.21
CA ALA A 117 13.91 -15.23 -17.30
C ALA A 117 15.01 -14.55 -16.46
N GLU A 118 15.01 -13.22 -16.35
CA GLU A 118 15.87 -12.48 -15.42
C GLU A 118 15.52 -12.79 -13.96
N ILE A 119 14.24 -12.71 -13.60
CA ILE A 119 13.74 -12.96 -12.24
C ILE A 119 14.11 -14.37 -11.76
N ARG A 120 13.93 -15.37 -12.62
CA ARG A 120 14.27 -16.78 -12.33
C ARG A 120 15.76 -17.01 -12.07
N ARG A 121 16.64 -16.25 -12.73
CA ARG A 121 18.09 -16.34 -12.53
C ARG A 121 18.56 -15.59 -11.28
N ASN A 122 17.72 -14.78 -10.67
CA ASN A 122 18.07 -14.05 -9.47
C ASN A 122 18.19 -14.99 -8.27
N LYS A 123 19.40 -15.09 -7.71
CA LYS A 123 19.73 -16.00 -6.59
C LYS A 123 18.88 -15.81 -5.34
N LYS A 124 18.33 -14.61 -5.11
CA LYS A 124 17.45 -14.33 -3.96
C LYS A 124 16.01 -14.75 -4.21
N ILE A 125 15.59 -14.83 -5.48
CA ILE A 125 14.21 -15.13 -5.88
C ILE A 125 14.04 -16.61 -6.20
N SER A 126 15.01 -17.21 -6.90
CA SER A 126 14.96 -18.62 -7.32
C SER A 126 14.52 -19.61 -6.22
N PRO A 127 14.94 -19.49 -4.94
CA PRO A 127 14.47 -20.40 -3.88
C PRO A 127 12.98 -20.29 -3.52
N MET A 128 12.29 -19.25 -4.00
CA MET A 128 10.86 -19.00 -3.78
C MET A 128 9.99 -19.55 -4.91
N LEU A 129 10.64 -19.98 -6.01
CA LEU A 129 9.99 -20.43 -7.23
C LEU A 129 10.00 -21.96 -7.30
N GLY A 130 8.92 -22.53 -7.82
CA GLY A 130 8.76 -23.96 -8.09
C GLY A 130 9.06 -24.31 -9.54
N ALA A 131 8.34 -25.32 -10.05
CA ALA A 131 8.47 -25.76 -11.43
C ALA A 131 8.02 -24.67 -12.41
N GLU A 132 8.61 -24.72 -13.60
CA GLU A 132 8.22 -23.89 -14.73
C GLU A 132 6.98 -24.47 -15.39
N VAL A 133 5.99 -23.63 -15.66
CA VAL A 133 4.81 -24.02 -16.43
C VAL A 133 5.09 -23.78 -17.92
N ASP A 134 5.57 -22.57 -18.25
CA ASP A 134 5.97 -22.16 -19.59
C ASP A 134 6.98 -20.99 -19.55
N GLU A 135 7.28 -20.37 -20.69
CA GLU A 135 8.23 -19.24 -20.80
C GLU A 135 7.78 -17.98 -20.06
N SER A 136 6.49 -17.85 -19.78
CA SER A 136 5.83 -16.69 -19.18
C SER A 136 5.26 -16.95 -17.79
N THR A 137 5.28 -18.20 -17.31
CA THR A 137 4.64 -18.60 -16.05
C THR A 137 5.52 -19.55 -15.24
N VAL A 138 5.71 -19.24 -13.96
CA VAL A 138 6.42 -20.09 -12.99
C VAL A 138 5.59 -20.25 -11.71
N ILE A 139 5.64 -21.44 -11.12
CA ILE A 139 5.00 -21.70 -9.82
C ILE A 139 5.74 -20.92 -8.73
N VAL A 140 5.02 -20.44 -7.72
CA VAL A 140 5.56 -19.78 -6.53
C VAL A 140 5.16 -20.56 -5.28
N HIS A 141 6.08 -20.73 -4.35
CA HIS A 141 5.74 -21.29 -3.05
C HIS A 141 4.83 -20.32 -2.28
N ALA A 142 3.62 -20.77 -1.91
CA ALA A 142 2.60 -19.91 -1.29
C ALA A 142 3.10 -19.18 -0.02
N SER A 143 3.91 -19.86 0.80
CA SER A 143 4.54 -19.28 2.00
C SER A 143 5.54 -18.16 1.70
N GLU A 144 6.08 -18.10 0.48
CA GLU A 144 7.06 -17.10 0.06
C GLU A 144 6.43 -15.89 -0.62
N ARG A 145 5.10 -15.86 -0.88
CA ARG A 145 4.40 -14.75 -1.59
C ARG A 145 4.81 -13.36 -1.08
N GLY A 146 4.74 -13.14 0.23
CA GLY A 146 5.11 -11.86 0.83
C GLY A 146 6.60 -11.51 0.66
N ARG A 147 7.48 -12.49 0.86
CA ARG A 147 8.93 -12.31 0.72
C ARG A 147 9.33 -12.09 -0.74
N LEU A 148 8.71 -12.82 -1.67
CA LEU A 148 8.89 -12.65 -3.10
C LEU A 148 8.55 -11.22 -3.51
N LYS A 149 7.37 -10.70 -3.11
CA LYS A 149 7.00 -9.30 -3.37
C LYS A 149 8.04 -8.30 -2.87
N GLN A 150 8.55 -8.49 -1.65
CA GLN A 150 9.58 -7.61 -1.10
C GLN A 150 10.90 -7.66 -1.90
N VAL A 151 11.33 -8.84 -2.33
CA VAL A 151 12.56 -8.98 -3.12
C VAL A 151 12.36 -8.41 -4.53
N LEU A 152 11.22 -8.69 -5.15
CA LEU A 152 10.78 -8.15 -6.44
C LEU A 152 10.79 -6.62 -6.46
N LEU A 153 10.22 -5.97 -5.44
CA LEU A 153 10.30 -4.52 -5.26
C LEU A 153 11.75 -4.02 -5.18
N LYS A 154 12.61 -4.71 -4.41
CA LYS A 154 14.03 -4.33 -4.25
C LYS A 154 14.85 -4.46 -5.53
N VAL A 155 14.49 -5.39 -6.43
CA VAL A 155 15.16 -5.58 -7.73
C VAL A 155 14.53 -4.75 -8.84
N GLY A 156 13.51 -3.94 -8.53
CA GLY A 156 12.92 -3.01 -9.49
C GLY A 156 11.81 -3.60 -10.36
N TRP A 157 11.22 -4.73 -9.96
CA TRP A 157 10.19 -5.43 -10.71
C TRP A 157 8.98 -5.71 -9.81
N PRO A 158 8.13 -4.71 -9.51
CA PRO A 158 6.95 -4.92 -8.66
C PRO A 158 6.02 -5.96 -9.27
N ALA A 159 5.53 -6.90 -8.46
CA ALA A 159 4.43 -7.77 -8.86
C ALA A 159 3.08 -7.15 -8.45
N GLU A 160 2.16 -7.10 -9.39
CA GLU A 160 0.74 -6.92 -9.11
C GLU A 160 0.20 -8.21 -8.49
N ASP A 161 -0.51 -8.10 -7.38
CA ASP A 161 -0.89 -9.27 -6.58
C ASP A 161 -2.41 -9.51 -6.63
N LEU A 162 -2.82 -10.40 -7.54
CA LEU A 162 -4.19 -10.80 -7.82
C LEU A 162 -4.56 -12.15 -7.23
N ALA A 163 -3.66 -12.78 -6.46
CA ALA A 163 -3.91 -14.09 -5.86
C ALA A 163 -5.00 -14.08 -4.77
N GLY A 164 -5.61 -12.92 -4.50
CA GLY A 164 -6.67 -12.74 -3.52
C GLY A 164 -6.18 -12.92 -2.09
N TYR A 165 -7.12 -12.90 -1.15
CA TYR A 165 -6.89 -13.34 0.24
C TYR A 165 -7.43 -14.75 0.39
N VAL A 166 -6.82 -15.53 1.27
CA VAL A 166 -7.48 -16.74 1.78
C VAL A 166 -8.53 -16.26 2.77
N ASP A 167 -9.76 -16.77 2.66
CA ASP A 167 -10.79 -16.45 3.64
C ASP A 167 -10.27 -16.80 5.04
N GLY A 168 -10.41 -15.85 5.96
CA GLY A 168 -10.09 -16.08 7.35
C GLY A 168 -10.96 -17.20 7.92
N GLN A 169 -10.47 -17.88 8.95
CA GLN A 169 -11.33 -18.80 9.69
C GLN A 169 -12.53 -18.01 10.24
N ALA A 170 -13.74 -18.41 9.86
CA ALA A 170 -14.96 -17.75 10.30
C ALA A 170 -15.03 -17.74 11.84
N HIS A 171 -15.38 -16.58 12.39
CA HIS A 171 -15.54 -16.39 13.82
C HIS A 171 -16.56 -15.28 14.04
N ASP A 172 -17.66 -15.61 14.72
CA ASP A 172 -18.82 -14.72 14.83
C ASP A 172 -18.53 -13.54 15.76
N ILE A 173 -18.48 -12.33 15.20
CA ILE A 173 -18.18 -11.10 15.92
C ILE A 173 -19.22 -10.05 15.56
N GLU A 174 -20.03 -9.65 16.53
CA GLU A 174 -20.97 -8.53 16.39
C GLU A 174 -20.46 -7.32 17.16
N LEU A 175 -20.69 -6.12 16.64
CA LEU A 175 -20.37 -4.87 17.34
C LEU A 175 -21.52 -4.49 18.28
N ASN A 176 -21.25 -4.44 19.59
CA ASN A 176 -22.22 -4.00 20.58
C ASN A 176 -22.27 -2.46 20.63
N GLN A 177 -23.34 -1.88 20.08
CA GLN A 177 -23.60 -0.44 20.03
C GLN A 177 -24.66 0.03 21.06
N ASP A 178 -24.77 -0.67 22.19
CA ASP A 178 -25.68 -0.25 23.27
C ASP A 178 -25.20 1.05 23.92
N GLY A 179 -25.96 2.12 23.72
CA GLY A 179 -25.68 3.44 24.30
C GLY A 179 -24.57 4.23 23.59
N TRP A 180 -24.08 3.77 22.44
CA TRP A 180 -23.12 4.49 21.61
C TRP A 180 -23.18 4.00 20.15
N THR A 181 -22.78 4.82 19.19
CA THR A 181 -22.66 4.39 17.78
C THR A 181 -21.32 4.81 17.21
N LEU A 182 -20.89 4.12 16.15
CA LEU A 182 -19.79 4.62 15.31
C LEU A 182 -20.14 5.99 14.74
N ARG A 183 -19.13 6.87 14.68
CA ARG A 183 -19.23 8.16 13.99
C ARG A 183 -19.17 7.92 12.47
N ASP A 184 -19.70 8.85 11.68
CA ASP A 184 -19.78 8.70 10.22
C ASP A 184 -18.42 8.40 9.58
N TYR A 185 -17.38 9.17 9.93
CA TYR A 185 -16.02 8.94 9.43
C TYR A 185 -15.44 7.57 9.82
N GLN A 186 -15.87 7.00 10.95
CA GLN A 186 -15.41 5.68 11.39
C GLN A 186 -16.07 4.59 10.57
N ARG A 187 -17.37 4.72 10.29
CA ARG A 187 -18.12 3.80 9.44
C ARG A 187 -17.57 3.83 8.01
N GLU A 188 -17.42 5.01 7.44
CA GLU A 188 -16.85 5.20 6.10
C GLU A 188 -15.42 4.61 6.02
N SER A 189 -14.62 4.75 7.08
CA SER A 189 -13.28 4.13 7.13
C SER A 189 -13.34 2.60 7.04
N VAL A 190 -14.32 1.96 7.69
CA VAL A 190 -14.49 0.49 7.66
C VAL A 190 -15.01 0.04 6.31
N GLU A 191 -16.04 0.71 5.78
CA GLU A 191 -16.63 0.41 4.46
C GLU A 191 -15.58 0.48 3.35
N ASN A 192 -14.80 1.57 3.30
CA ASN A 192 -13.73 1.74 2.32
C ASN A 192 -12.60 0.72 2.49
N PHE A 193 -12.24 0.38 3.73
CA PHE A 193 -11.24 -0.65 4.01
C PHE A 193 -11.69 -2.02 3.51
N TRP A 194 -12.96 -2.39 3.77
CA TRP A 194 -13.52 -3.67 3.35
C TRP A 194 -13.66 -3.77 1.82
N ALA A 195 -14.17 -2.73 1.18
CA ALA A 195 -14.28 -2.65 -0.28
C ALA A 195 -12.90 -2.76 -0.97
N GLY A 196 -11.83 -2.26 -0.33
CA GLY A 196 -10.46 -2.38 -0.83
C GLY A 196 -9.80 -3.74 -0.61
N GLY A 197 -10.36 -4.60 0.25
CA GLY A 197 -9.82 -5.91 0.62
C GLY A 197 -8.59 -5.88 1.54
N SER A 198 -7.67 -4.93 1.35
CA SER A 198 -6.68 -4.54 2.37
C SER A 198 -6.28 -3.07 2.23
N GLY A 199 -5.71 -2.50 3.29
CA GLY A 199 -5.29 -1.10 3.26
C GLY A 199 -4.75 -0.58 4.58
N VAL A 200 -4.56 0.74 4.64
CA VAL A 200 -4.12 1.46 5.84
C VAL A 200 -5.13 2.57 6.14
N VAL A 201 -5.69 2.55 7.36
CA VAL A 201 -6.58 3.60 7.85
C VAL A 201 -5.79 4.53 8.78
N VAL A 202 -5.68 5.81 8.41
CA VAL A 202 -4.92 6.81 9.18
C VAL A 202 -5.88 7.68 10.00
N LEU A 203 -5.78 7.62 11.32
CA LEU A 203 -6.63 8.38 12.25
C LEU A 203 -5.79 9.08 13.33
N PRO A 204 -6.13 10.34 13.69
CA PRO A 204 -5.42 11.06 14.74
C PRO A 204 -5.60 10.40 16.12
N CYS A 205 -4.80 10.80 17.10
CA CYS A 205 -4.97 10.35 18.48
C CYS A 205 -6.36 10.75 19.00
N GLY A 206 -7.03 9.85 19.73
CA GLY A 206 -8.38 10.10 20.25
C GLY A 206 -9.54 9.94 19.26
N ALA A 207 -9.28 9.71 17.96
CA ALA A 207 -10.34 9.54 16.95
C ALA A 207 -11.05 8.17 16.98
N GLY A 208 -10.73 7.30 17.95
CA GLY A 208 -11.35 5.98 18.08
C GLY A 208 -10.75 4.92 17.15
N LYS A 209 -9.42 4.90 17.00
CA LYS A 209 -8.69 3.86 16.23
C LYS A 209 -9.10 2.43 16.61
N THR A 210 -9.23 2.17 17.91
CA THR A 210 -9.63 0.86 18.43
C THR A 210 -11.06 0.49 18.01
N LEU A 211 -11.99 1.44 17.99
CA LEU A 211 -13.37 1.21 17.55
C LEU A 211 -13.45 0.89 16.06
N VAL A 212 -12.66 1.58 15.23
CA VAL A 212 -12.56 1.27 13.79
C VAL A 212 -12.00 -0.14 13.58
N GLY A 213 -11.00 -0.55 14.35
CA GLY A 213 -10.49 -1.92 14.30
C GLY A 213 -11.52 -2.97 14.75
N ALA A 214 -12.23 -2.72 15.86
CA ALA A 214 -13.29 -3.62 16.34
C ALA A 214 -14.45 -3.74 15.32
N ALA A 215 -14.83 -2.63 14.68
CA ALA A 215 -15.83 -2.62 13.63
C ALA A 215 -15.35 -3.37 12.36
N ALA A 216 -14.08 -3.20 11.98
CA ALA A 216 -13.49 -3.96 10.88
C ALA A 216 -13.43 -5.48 11.18
N MET A 217 -13.19 -5.86 12.44
CA MET A 217 -13.26 -7.27 12.87
C MET A 217 -14.68 -7.83 12.74
N ALA A 218 -15.68 -7.07 13.19
CA ALA A 218 -17.08 -7.47 13.07
C ALA A 218 -17.53 -7.58 11.60
N GLU A 219 -17.12 -6.64 10.75
CA GLU A 219 -17.40 -6.69 9.30
C GLU A 219 -16.73 -7.90 8.63
N ALA A 220 -15.48 -8.23 9.01
CA ALA A 220 -14.73 -9.35 8.45
C ALA A 220 -15.26 -10.72 8.92
N ASN A 221 -15.92 -10.76 10.09
CA ASN A 221 -16.49 -11.95 10.71
C ASN A 221 -15.55 -13.18 10.75
N ALA A 222 -14.28 -12.93 11.08
CA ALA A 222 -13.21 -13.91 11.02
C ALA A 222 -12.19 -13.74 12.15
N THR A 223 -11.48 -14.83 12.48
CA THR A 223 -10.39 -14.84 13.46
C THR A 223 -9.36 -13.78 13.09
N THR A 224 -9.12 -12.85 14.02
CA THR A 224 -8.25 -11.68 13.78
C THR A 224 -7.01 -11.73 14.65
N LEU A 225 -5.83 -11.52 14.05
CA LEU A 225 -4.58 -11.31 14.77
C LEU A 225 -4.32 -9.81 14.94
N ILE A 226 -4.29 -9.34 16.19
CA ILE A 226 -3.97 -7.95 16.52
C ILE A 226 -2.52 -7.86 17.00
N LEU A 227 -1.69 -7.12 16.27
CA LEU A 227 -0.30 -6.87 16.63
C LEU A 227 -0.19 -5.52 17.35
N VAL A 228 0.39 -5.55 18.56
CA VAL A 228 0.59 -4.37 19.40
C VAL A 228 2.06 -4.20 19.76
N THR A 229 2.46 -2.98 20.12
CA THR A 229 3.86 -2.67 20.43
C THR A 229 4.30 -3.10 21.84
N ASN A 230 3.34 -3.34 22.75
CA ASN A 230 3.61 -3.78 24.11
C ASN A 230 2.38 -4.43 24.76
N THR A 231 2.58 -5.10 25.89
CA THR A 231 1.55 -5.82 26.65
C THR A 231 0.43 -4.90 27.17
N VAL A 232 0.74 -3.63 27.51
CA VAL A 232 -0.26 -2.67 28.00
C VAL A 232 -1.27 -2.34 26.89
N ALA A 233 -0.78 -2.11 25.66
CA ALA A 233 -1.64 -1.92 24.50
C ALA A 233 -2.46 -3.17 24.20
N GLY A 234 -1.89 -4.37 24.34
CA GLY A 234 -2.60 -5.64 24.17
C GLY A 234 -3.79 -5.77 25.13
N ARG A 235 -3.57 -5.50 26.42
CA ARG A 235 -4.64 -5.52 27.42
C ARG A 235 -5.70 -4.44 27.19
N GLN A 236 -5.30 -3.27 26.69
CA GLN A 236 -6.25 -2.24 26.28
C GLN A 236 -7.15 -2.73 25.15
N TRP A 237 -6.59 -3.36 24.11
CA TRP A 237 -7.35 -3.98 23.05
C TRP A 237 -8.31 -5.04 23.59
N LYS A 238 -7.83 -5.98 24.42
CA LYS A 238 -8.67 -7.02 25.03
C LYS A 238 -9.88 -6.42 25.76
N ARG A 239 -9.66 -5.41 26.60
CA ARG A 239 -10.73 -4.74 27.35
C ARG A 239 -11.74 -4.05 26.44
N GLU A 240 -11.27 -3.32 25.42
CA GLU A 240 -12.19 -2.64 24.50
C GLU A 240 -12.97 -3.63 23.64
N LEU A 241 -12.37 -4.75 23.21
CA LEU A 241 -13.10 -5.78 22.46
C LEU A 241 -14.22 -6.40 23.29
N ILE A 242 -13.93 -6.85 24.51
CA ILE A 242 -14.96 -7.40 25.42
C ILE A 242 -16.08 -6.38 25.68
N ALA A 243 -15.75 -5.08 25.78
CA ALA A 243 -16.73 -4.04 26.07
C ALA A 243 -17.56 -3.60 24.84
N ARG A 244 -17.08 -3.87 23.61
CA ARG A 244 -17.62 -3.27 22.39
C ARG A 244 -18.04 -4.30 21.34
N THR A 245 -17.77 -5.58 21.55
CA THR A 245 -18.19 -6.66 20.64
C THR A 245 -18.91 -7.77 21.41
N SER A 246 -19.39 -8.79 20.68
CA SER A 246 -19.95 -10.02 21.24
C SER A 246 -18.91 -10.97 21.84
N LEU A 247 -17.62 -10.68 21.68
CA LEU A 247 -16.52 -11.56 22.10
C LEU A 247 -16.44 -11.69 23.62
N THR A 248 -16.21 -12.92 24.06
CA THR A 248 -15.94 -13.25 25.46
C THR A 248 -14.44 -13.25 25.76
N GLU A 249 -14.10 -13.27 27.04
CA GLU A 249 -12.70 -13.33 27.47
C GLU A 249 -11.98 -14.61 27.02
N GLU A 250 -12.70 -15.74 26.93
CA GLU A 250 -12.15 -17.04 26.55
C GLU A 250 -11.80 -17.12 25.05
N GLU A 251 -12.45 -16.30 24.23
CA GLU A 251 -12.22 -16.24 22.78
C GLU A 251 -11.00 -15.37 22.41
N ILE A 252 -10.46 -14.60 23.37
CA ILE A 252 -9.34 -13.69 23.12
C ILE A 252 -8.05 -14.24 23.75
N GLY A 253 -7.21 -14.86 22.91
CA GLY A 253 -5.85 -15.27 23.28
C GLY A 253 -4.86 -14.10 23.33
N GLU A 254 -4.06 -13.99 24.40
CA GLU A 254 -2.95 -13.05 24.51
C GLU A 254 -1.61 -13.80 24.43
N TYR A 255 -0.79 -13.47 23.43
CA TYR A 255 0.56 -14.00 23.27
C TYR A 255 1.58 -12.94 23.67
N SER A 256 1.77 -12.77 24.98
CA SER A 256 2.80 -11.89 25.55
C SER A 256 3.90 -12.73 26.18
N GLY A 257 5.13 -12.61 25.69
CA GLY A 257 6.32 -13.22 26.31
C GLY A 257 6.67 -12.61 27.66
#